data_AF-A0A953TH25-F1
#
_entry.id   AF-A0A953TH25-F1
#
_cell.length_a   1.000
_cell.length_b   1.000
_cell.length_c   1.000
_cell.angle_alpha   90.00
_cell.angle_beta   90.00
_cell.angle_gamma   90.00
#
_symmetry.space_group_name_H-M   'P 1'
#
loop_
_entity.id
_entity.type
_entity.pdbx_description
1 polymer ?
#
loop_
_entity_poly.entity_id
_entity_poly.type
_entity_poly.pdbx_seq_one_letter_code
_entity_poly.pdbx_strand_id
1 'polypeptide(L)'
;MVTLVMAISEITPSAVKIDKLIARVAEGDIKIPAFQRHFVWDQEQVIELLDSIYHDYPIGSILLWNSHDKLKATRNICGFCIPDRAESYPVNYVLDGQQRLSTIYAVFCTDLSQMTS
;
A
#
# COMPACT_ATOMS: atom_id res chain seq x y z
N MET A 1 -12.54 -18.32 -32.51
CA MET A 1 -13.36 -17.75 -31.43
C MET A 1 -12.50 -17.79 -30.17
N VAL A 2 -11.97 -16.64 -29.74
CA VAL A 2 -11.13 -16.56 -28.53
C VAL A 2 -12.08 -16.29 -27.38
N THR A 3 -12.27 -17.26 -26.50
CA THR A 3 -13.04 -17.09 -25.27
C THR A 3 -12.28 -16.13 -24.37
N LEU A 4 -12.72 -14.86 -24.32
CA LEU A 4 -12.29 -13.93 -23.30
C LEU A 4 -12.86 -14.43 -21.97
N VAL A 5 -12.07 -15.20 -21.23
CA VAL A 5 -12.34 -15.45 -19.83
C VAL A 5 -12.15 -14.09 -19.15
N MET A 6 -13.25 -13.38 -18.89
CA MET A 6 -13.20 -12.27 -17.95
C MET A 6 -12.81 -12.91 -16.61
N ALA A 7 -11.54 -12.78 -16.24
CA ALA A 7 -11.06 -13.20 -14.94
C ALA A 7 -11.92 -12.46 -13.92
N ILE A 8 -12.79 -13.21 -13.24
CA ILE A 8 -13.63 -12.67 -12.18
C ILE A 8 -12.64 -12.25 -11.10
N SER A 9 -12.61 -10.97 -10.75
CA SER A 9 -11.75 -10.49 -9.68
C SER A 9 -12.29 -11.04 -8.36
N GLU A 10 -11.73 -12.16 -7.90
CA GLU A 10 -12.08 -12.78 -6.63
C GLU A 10 -11.27 -12.15 -5.49
N ILE A 11 -11.93 -11.99 -4.33
CA ILE A 11 -11.25 -11.54 -3.12
C ILE A 11 -10.40 -12.69 -2.58
N THR A 12 -9.08 -12.52 -2.61
CA THR A 12 -8.12 -13.50 -2.11
C THR A 12 -7.45 -12.99 -0.82
N PRO A 13 -7.83 -13.50 0.38
CA PRO A 13 -7.19 -13.10 1.62
C PRO A 13 -5.78 -13.67 1.70
N SER A 14 -4.82 -12.86 2.13
CA SER A 14 -3.44 -13.30 2.37
C SER A 14 -2.89 -12.70 3.67
N ALA A 15 -2.17 -13.51 4.44
CA ALA A 15 -1.43 -13.05 5.61
C ALA A 15 0.00 -12.67 5.18
N VAL A 16 0.32 -11.38 5.25
CA VAL A 16 1.62 -10.83 4.86
C VAL A 16 2.29 -10.23 6.09
N LYS A 17 3.56 -10.56 6.31
CA LYS A 17 4.34 -9.95 7.39
C LYS A 17 4.59 -8.47 7.12
N ILE A 18 4.72 -7.67 8.18
CA ILE A 18 4.94 -6.22 8.09
C ILE A 18 6.22 -5.88 7.29
N ASP A 19 7.33 -6.60 7.51
CA ASP A 19 8.58 -6.40 6.76
C ASP A 19 8.39 -6.58 5.24
N LYS A 20 7.65 -7.63 4.84
CA LYS A 20 7.30 -7.87 3.44
C LYS A 20 6.37 -6.79 2.89
N LEU A 21 5.41 -6.32 3.69
CA LEU A 21 4.51 -5.25 3.28
C LEU A 21 5.30 -3.96 2.98
N ILE A 22 6.24 -3.60 3.84
CA ILE A 22 7.10 -2.43 3.68
C ILE A 22 7.95 -2.57 2.41
N ALA A 23 8.59 -3.72 2.19
CA ALA A 23 9.39 -3.98 1.00
C ALA A 23 8.56 -3.83 -0.29
N ARG A 24 7.33 -4.36 -0.32
CA ARG A 24 6.43 -4.22 -1.47
C ARG A 24 6.09 -2.76 -1.77
N VAL A 25 5.86 -1.94 -0.74
CA VAL A 25 5.65 -0.49 -0.92
C VAL A 25 6.93 0.17 -1.44
N ALA A 26 8.08 -0.08 -0.82
CA ALA A 26 9.37 0.53 -1.19
C ALA A 26 9.80 0.20 -2.62
N GLU A 27 9.50 -1.01 -3.09
CA GLU A 27 9.78 -1.45 -4.46
C GLU A 27 8.71 -1.00 -5.48
N GLY A 28 7.70 -0.23 -5.06
CA GLY A 28 6.63 0.26 -5.92
C GLY A 28 5.64 -0.80 -6.42
N ASP A 29 5.58 -1.97 -5.76
CA ASP A 29 4.52 -2.98 -6.02
C ASP A 29 3.15 -2.48 -5.53
N ILE A 30 3.14 -1.74 -4.42
CA ILE A 30 1.93 -1.16 -3.85
C ILE A 30 1.95 0.36 -4.04
N LYS A 31 0.88 0.91 -4.62
CA LYS A 31 0.72 2.36 -4.84
C LYS A 31 -0.63 2.87 -4.35
N ILE A 32 -0.67 4.14 -3.98
CA ILE A 32 -1.92 4.84 -3.64
C ILE A 32 -2.46 5.57 -4.88
N PRO A 33 -3.66 5.26 -5.37
CA PRO A 33 -4.29 6.02 -6.45
C PRO A 33 -4.52 7.48 -6.09
N ALA A 34 -4.38 8.39 -7.05
CA ALA A 34 -4.54 9.83 -6.79
C ALA A 34 -5.95 10.26 -6.36
N PHE A 35 -6.98 9.47 -6.66
CA PHE A 35 -8.35 9.73 -6.22
C PHE A 35 -8.59 9.41 -4.73
N GLN A 36 -7.66 8.72 -4.06
CA GLN A 36 -7.76 8.49 -2.63
C GLN A 36 -7.57 9.80 -1.86
N ARG A 37 -8.30 9.95 -0.75
CA ARG A 37 -8.16 11.11 0.14
C ARG A 37 -6.74 11.19 0.70
N HIS A 38 -6.32 12.40 1.05
CA HIS A 38 -5.03 12.64 1.69
C HIS A 38 -4.88 11.84 3.00
N PHE A 39 -3.64 11.67 3.44
CA PHE A 39 -3.36 11.22 4.79
C PHE A 39 -3.91 12.25 5.79
N VAL A 40 -4.69 11.80 6.76
CA VAL A 40 -5.39 12.68 7.72
C VAL A 40 -5.32 12.18 9.16
N TRP A 41 -4.59 11.09 9.42
CA TRP A 41 -4.40 10.63 10.79
C TRP A 41 -3.48 11.56 11.57
N ASP A 42 -3.88 11.85 12.80
CA ASP A 42 -3.05 12.57 13.76
C ASP A 42 -2.07 11.61 14.47
N GLN A 43 -1.26 12.18 15.36
CA GLN A 43 -0.26 11.43 16.10
C GLN A 43 -0.88 10.40 17.06
N GLU A 44 -2.05 10.69 17.65
CA GLU A 44 -2.71 9.79 18.60
C GLU A 44 -3.18 8.52 17.86
N GLN A 45 -3.81 8.68 16.70
CA GLN A 45 -4.24 7.56 15.85
C GLN A 45 -3.07 6.71 15.35
N VAL A 46 -1.93 7.34 15.07
CA VAL A 46 -0.69 6.63 14.73
C VAL A 46 -0.21 5.78 15.92
N ILE A 47 -0.17 6.36 17.11
CA ILE A 47 0.26 5.65 18.33
C ILE A 47 -0.69 4.50 18.65
N GLU A 48 -2.01 4.69 18.55
CA GLU A 48 -3.01 3.64 18.79
C GLU A 48 -2.81 2.43 17.85
N LEU A 49 -2.48 2.68 16.58
CA LEU A 49 -2.17 1.61 15.64
C LEU A 49 -0.91 0.84 16.06
N LEU A 50 0.15 1.55 16.46
CA LEU A 50 1.39 0.93 16.90
C LEU A 50 1.20 0.14 18.20
N ASP A 51 0.42 0.66 19.13
CA ASP A 51 0.06 0.00 20.38
C ASP A 51 -0.72 -1.30 20.11
N SER A 52 -1.66 -1.25 19.16
CA SER A 52 -2.40 -2.44 18.71
C SER A 52 -1.48 -3.49 18.09
N ILE A 53 -0.50 -3.08 17.28
CA ILE A 53 0.51 -4.00 16.71
C ILE A 53 1.37 -4.61 17.81
N TYR A 54 1.80 -3.82 18.79
CA TYR A 54 2.64 -4.28 19.89
C TYR A 54 1.93 -5.31 20.79
N HIS A 55 0.61 -5.18 20.97
CA HIS A 55 -0.21 -6.09 21.75
C HIS A 55 -0.84 -7.24 20.94
N ASP A 56 -0.42 -7.44 19.68
CA ASP A 56 -0.99 -8.45 18.76
C ASP A 56 -2.52 -8.34 18.56
N TYR A 57 -3.08 -7.13 18.68
CA TYR A 57 -4.50 -6.90 18.43
C TYR A 57 -4.81 -6.85 16.92
N PRO A 58 -6.02 -7.29 16.50
CA PRO A 58 -6.42 -7.20 15.10
C PRO A 58 -6.50 -5.74 14.62
N ILE A 59 -5.67 -5.39 13.64
CA ILE A 59 -5.65 -4.05 13.02
C ILE A 59 -6.47 -3.95 11.71
N GLY A 60 -7.25 -4.99 11.40
CA GLY A 60 -8.02 -5.10 10.15
C GLY A 60 -7.18 -5.57 8.96
N SER A 61 -7.73 -5.40 7.76
CA SER A 61 -7.10 -5.79 6.49
C SER A 61 -6.74 -4.58 5.62
N ILE A 62 -5.93 -4.80 4.58
CA ILE A 62 -5.66 -3.82 3.53
C ILE A 62 -6.22 -4.41 2.25
N LEU A 63 -7.08 -3.66 1.55
CA LEU A 63 -7.67 -4.09 0.30
C LEU A 63 -6.83 -3.58 -0.87
N LEU A 64 -6.33 -4.50 -1.68
CA LEU A 64 -5.51 -4.21 -2.85
C LEU A 64 -6.25 -4.61 -4.13
N TRP A 65 -6.15 -3.77 -5.15
CA TRP A 65 -6.57 -4.08 -6.51
C TRP A 65 -5.35 -4.36 -7.37
N ASN A 66 -5.22 -5.62 -7.81
CA ASN A 66 -4.17 -6.03 -8.74
C ASN A 66 -4.58 -5.68 -10.18
N SER A 67 -3.76 -4.88 -10.87
CA SER A 67 -4.04 -4.48 -12.25
C SER A 67 -2.76 -4.47 -13.09
N HIS A 68 -2.85 -5.00 -14.30
CA HIS A 68 -1.82 -4.83 -15.34
C HIS A 68 -1.90 -3.45 -16.01
N ASP A 69 -3.07 -2.80 -15.96
CA ASP A 69 -3.25 -1.45 -16.45
C ASP A 69 -2.77 -0.45 -15.39
N LYS A 70 -1.73 0.31 -15.71
CA LYS A 70 -1.20 1.33 -14.80
C LYS A 70 -2.11 2.56 -14.76
N LEU A 71 -2.50 2.96 -13.55
CA LEU A 71 -3.18 4.23 -13.34
C LEU A 71 -2.19 5.37 -13.61
N LYS A 72 -2.62 6.32 -14.45
CA LYS A 72 -1.79 7.49 -14.82
C LYS A 72 -1.45 8.39 -13.63
N ALA A 73 -2.28 8.39 -12.60
CA ALA A 73 -2.13 9.25 -11.44
C ALA A 73 -2.05 8.41 -10.16
N THR A 74 -0.85 8.33 -9.60
CA THR A 74 -0.57 7.73 -8.29
C THR A 74 0.11 8.76 -7.39
N ARG A 75 0.14 8.49 -6.09
CA ARG A 75 0.72 9.39 -5.09
C ARG A 75 1.83 8.71 -4.33
N ASN A 76 2.80 9.54 -3.96
CA ASN A 76 3.78 9.23 -2.93
C ASN A 76 3.10 9.03 -1.57
N ILE A 77 3.74 8.24 -0.71
CA ILE A 77 3.20 7.84 0.59
C ILE A 77 3.99 8.59 1.65
N CYS A 78 3.32 9.37 2.52
CA CYS A 78 3.97 10.10 3.63
C CYS A 78 5.23 10.89 3.25
N GLY A 79 5.30 11.46 2.04
CA GLY A 79 6.47 12.21 1.55
C GLY A 79 7.60 11.35 0.98
N PHE A 80 7.48 10.01 1.01
CA PHE A 80 8.43 9.09 0.40
C PHE A 80 8.16 8.95 -1.10
N CYS A 81 9.18 9.17 -1.93
CA CYS A 81 9.12 8.88 -3.37
C CYS A 81 9.03 7.37 -3.59
N ILE A 82 7.91 6.91 -4.16
CA ILE A 82 7.73 5.47 -4.45
C ILE A 82 8.12 5.21 -5.91
N PRO A 83 9.15 4.37 -6.18
CA PRO A 83 9.62 4.14 -7.53
C PRO A 83 8.58 3.47 -8.42
N ASP A 84 8.77 3.57 -9.73
CA ASP A 84 8.01 2.80 -10.71
C ASP A 84 8.69 1.45 -10.99
N ARG A 85 7.88 0.40 -11.12
CA ARG A 85 8.33 -0.89 -11.68
C ARG A 85 8.25 -0.89 -13.20
N ALA A 86 8.85 -1.91 -13.82
CA ALA A 86 8.72 -2.20 -15.24
C ALA A 86 7.26 -2.16 -15.71
N GLU A 87 7.01 -1.76 -16.96
CA GLU A 87 5.65 -1.64 -17.51
C GLU A 87 4.87 -2.96 -17.52
N SER A 88 5.56 -4.08 -17.70
CA SER A 88 4.95 -5.41 -17.72
C SER A 88 4.56 -5.94 -16.34
N TYR A 89 5.00 -5.30 -15.26
CA TYR A 89 4.76 -5.77 -13.91
C TYR A 89 3.40 -5.25 -13.38
N PRO A 90 2.49 -6.11 -12.89
CA PRO A 90 1.21 -5.67 -12.36
C PRO A 90 1.40 -4.81 -11.12
N VAL A 91 0.56 -3.80 -10.95
CA VAL A 91 0.61 -2.88 -9.81
C VAL A 91 -0.56 -3.18 -8.87
N ASN A 92 -0.31 -3.17 -7.57
CA ASN A 92 -1.32 -3.31 -6.54
C ASN A 92 -1.74 -1.93 -6.02
N TYR A 93 -2.98 -1.54 -6.29
CA TYR A 93 -3.54 -0.27 -5.85
C TYR A 93 -4.28 -0.40 -4.53
N VAL A 94 -4.01 0.51 -3.59
CA VAL A 94 -4.73 0.54 -2.31
C VAL A 94 -6.16 1.05 -2.51
N LEU A 95 -7.13 0.20 -2.21
CA LEU A 95 -8.55 0.55 -2.21
C LEU A 95 -9.05 0.92 -0.81
N ASP A 96 -8.62 0.18 0.21
CA ASP A 96 -8.91 0.44 1.63
C ASP A 96 -7.67 0.22 2.50
N GLY A 97 -7.65 0.84 3.68
CA GLY A 97 -6.56 0.70 4.65
C GLY A 97 -5.37 1.62 4.40
N GLN A 98 -5.53 2.64 3.55
CA GLN A 98 -4.43 3.55 3.19
C GLN A 98 -3.77 4.25 4.38
N GLN A 99 -4.53 4.66 5.40
CA GLN A 99 -3.97 5.35 6.56
C GLN A 99 -3.09 4.39 7.37
N ARG A 100 -3.57 3.15 7.60
CA ARG A 100 -2.79 2.08 8.26
C ARG A 100 -1.52 1.76 7.49
N LEU A 101 -1.62 1.54 6.18
CA LEU A 101 -0.46 1.23 5.33
C LEU A 101 0.57 2.37 5.38
N SER A 102 0.10 3.61 5.27
CA SER A 102 0.97 4.80 5.25
C SER A 102 1.68 4.97 6.58
N THR A 103 0.98 4.78 7.70
CA THR A 103 1.57 4.82 9.04
C THR A 103 2.61 3.72 9.24
N ILE A 104 2.27 2.47 8.92
CA ILE A 104 3.20 1.33 9.02
C ILE A 104 4.46 1.60 8.19
N TYR A 105 4.28 2.07 6.95
CA TYR A 105 5.40 2.38 6.09
C TYR A 105 6.26 3.52 6.65
N ALA A 106 5.66 4.62 7.09
CA ALA A 106 6.39 5.78 7.60
C ALA A 106 7.17 5.48 8.89
N VAL A 107 6.62 4.65 9.78
CA VAL A 107 7.24 4.32 11.07
C VAL A 107 8.38 3.32 10.91
N PHE A 108 8.22 2.32 10.05
CA PHE A 108 9.16 1.20 9.96
C PHE A 108 10.10 1.27 8.76
N CYS A 109 9.88 2.17 7.80
CA CYS A 109 10.83 2.40 6.72
C CYS A 109 12.12 3.00 7.30
N THR A 110 13.23 2.27 7.17
CA THR A 110 14.54 2.66 7.71
C THR A 110 15.31 3.60 6.76
N ASP A 111 14.87 3.72 5.51
CA ASP A 111 15.58 4.51 4.49
C ASP A 111 15.02 5.94 4.35
N LEU A 112 15.62 6.85 5.12
CA LEU A 112 15.28 8.29 5.10
C LEU A 112 15.75 9.00 3.81
N SER A 113 16.57 8.37 2.97
CA SER A 113 17.03 8.98 1.71
C SER A 113 15.89 9.25 0.72
N GLN A 114 14.77 8.55 0.91
CA GLN A 114 13.57 8.64 0.09
C GLN A 114 12.63 9.81 0.48
N MET A 115 12.91 10.54 1.56
CA MET A 115 12.08 11.66 2.05
C MET A 115 12.38 13.01 1.39
N THR A 116 13.49 13.13 0.67
CA THR A 116 13.92 14.39 0.04
C THR A 116 13.97 14.25 -1.47
N SER A 117 12.93 14.74 -2.15
CA SER A 117 13.06 15.32 -3.49
C SER A 117 12.01 16.39 -3.74
#